data_AF-D7P779-F1
#
_entry.id   AF-D7P779-F1
#
_cell.length_a   1.000
_cell.length_b   1.000
_cell.length_c   1.000
_cell.angle_alpha   90.00
_cell.angle_beta   90.00
_cell.angle_gamma   90.00
#
_symmetry.space_group_name_H-M   'P 1'
#
loop_
_entity.id
_entity.type
_entity.pdbx_description
1 polymer ?
#
loop_
_entity_poly.entity_id
_entity_poly.type
_entity_poly.pdbx_seq_one_letter_code
_entity_poly.pdbx_strand_id
1 'polypeptide(L)'
;HIMRQQMVLVTFNYRLGPLGFLSTEDDVIPGNFGLKDQVSVLRWIRENIQSFGGDPETVSIVGYSAGSASVHLHYLSTLSNGLFSSGIGHSGSALNPWVMTERSLEKAIRIGAVLGCPTRKTQALLDCLRKQPAEDIVRQVAVFQDFLYNPFS
;
A
#
# COMPACT_ATOMS: atom_id res chain seq x y z
N HIS A 1 16.03 22.90 5.04
CA HIS A 1 15.53 23.76 6.12
C HIS A 1 14.80 22.94 7.18
N ILE A 2 13.84 22.08 6.79
CA ILE A 2 13.09 21.17 7.69
C ILE A 2 14.01 20.24 8.51
N MET A 3 14.98 19.56 7.89
CA MET A 3 15.93 18.65 8.58
C MET A 3 16.85 19.32 9.63
N ARG A 4 16.77 20.64 9.83
CA ARG A 4 17.55 21.36 10.84
C ARG A 4 16.78 21.57 12.15
N GLN A 5 15.52 21.19 12.19
CA GLN A 5 14.69 21.23 13.41
C GLN A 5 14.79 19.91 14.16
N GLN A 6 14.65 19.96 15.49
CA GLN A 6 14.56 18.74 16.30
C GLN A 6 13.25 18.03 15.97
N MET A 7 13.37 16.80 15.47
CA MET A 7 12.24 15.93 15.14
C MET A 7 12.63 14.47 15.29
N VAL A 8 11.62 13.61 15.50
CA VAL A 8 11.78 12.17 15.37
C VAL A 8 11.44 11.78 13.94
N LEU A 9 12.40 11.19 13.23
CA LEU A 9 12.18 10.64 11.90
C LEU A 9 11.84 9.15 12.01
N VAL A 10 10.65 8.78 11.55
CA VAL A 10 10.22 7.38 11.44
C VAL A 10 10.23 6.99 9.96
N THR A 11 10.95 5.93 9.62
CA THR A 11 10.86 5.27 8.32
C THR A 11 10.40 3.83 8.53
N PHE A 12 9.67 3.29 7.57
CA PHE A 12 9.05 1.98 7.70
C PHE A 12 8.86 1.32 6.34
N ASN A 13 8.66 0.01 6.35
CA ASN A 13 8.33 -0.77 5.17
C ASN A 13 6.83 -1.05 5.13
N TYR A 14 6.27 -1.13 3.93
CA TYR A 14 4.90 -1.58 3.68
C TYR A 14 4.91 -2.53 2.48
N ARG A 15 3.90 -3.39 2.35
CA ARG A 15 3.82 -4.33 1.22
C ARG A 15 3.62 -3.60 -0.10
N LEU A 16 4.30 -4.08 -1.14
CA LEU A 16 4.29 -3.53 -2.50
C LEU A 16 3.75 -4.55 -3.51
N GLY A 17 3.40 -4.06 -4.70
CA GLY A 17 3.01 -4.90 -5.84
C GLY A 17 1.83 -5.82 -5.50
N PRO A 18 1.77 -7.04 -6.05
CA PRO A 18 0.67 -7.97 -5.80
C PRO A 18 0.51 -8.32 -4.31
N LEU A 19 1.59 -8.38 -3.54
CA LEU A 19 1.49 -8.67 -2.10
C LEU A 19 0.86 -7.53 -1.32
N GLY A 20 0.97 -6.29 -1.83
CA GLY A 20 0.39 -5.09 -1.23
C GLY A 20 -0.98 -4.72 -1.78
N PHE A 21 -1.27 -5.02 -3.04
CA PHE A 21 -2.36 -4.36 -3.77
C PHE A 21 -3.19 -5.28 -4.66
N LEU A 22 -2.90 -6.58 -4.72
CA LEU A 22 -3.76 -7.54 -5.41
C LEU A 22 -5.19 -7.47 -4.85
N SER A 23 -6.17 -7.44 -5.75
CA SER A 23 -7.59 -7.40 -5.38
C SER A 23 -8.43 -8.25 -6.33
N THR A 24 -9.43 -8.93 -5.79
CA THR A 24 -10.48 -9.64 -6.55
C THR A 24 -11.76 -8.83 -6.68
N GLU A 25 -11.75 -7.56 -6.24
CA GLU A 25 -12.92 -6.65 -6.27
C GLU A 25 -14.15 -7.21 -5.51
N ASP A 26 -13.91 -8.14 -4.59
CA ASP A 26 -14.84 -8.71 -3.64
C ASP A 26 -14.20 -8.79 -2.23
N ASP A 27 -14.92 -9.34 -1.26
CA ASP A 27 -14.44 -9.45 0.12
C ASP A 27 -13.35 -10.53 0.33
N VAL A 28 -13.06 -11.35 -0.69
CA VAL A 28 -12.07 -12.44 -0.57
C VAL A 28 -10.66 -11.87 -0.58
N ILE A 29 -10.34 -11.02 -1.56
CA ILE A 29 -9.10 -10.26 -1.64
C ILE A 29 -9.48 -8.79 -1.86
N PRO A 30 -9.77 -8.02 -0.79
CA PRO A 30 -10.24 -6.63 -0.94
C PRO A 30 -9.14 -5.64 -1.33
N GLY A 31 -7.88 -6.08 -1.38
CA GLY A 31 -6.73 -5.24 -1.71
C GLY A 31 -6.35 -4.20 -0.66
N ASN A 32 -5.58 -3.21 -1.10
CA ASN A 32 -5.06 -2.09 -0.30
C ASN A 32 -4.30 -2.53 0.97
N PHE A 33 -3.65 -3.69 0.94
CA PHE A 33 -2.87 -4.21 2.06
C PHE A 33 -1.67 -3.32 2.39
N GLY A 34 -1.00 -2.75 1.38
CA GLY A 34 0.09 -1.79 1.60
C GLY A 34 -0.36 -0.51 2.31
N LEU A 35 -1.55 0.02 1.96
CA LEU A 35 -2.13 1.16 2.68
C LEU A 35 -2.56 0.78 4.10
N LYS A 36 -3.07 -0.44 4.30
CA LYS A 36 -3.41 -0.96 5.63
C LYS A 36 -2.16 -1.11 6.50
N ASP A 37 -1.01 -1.51 5.93
CA ASP A 37 0.27 -1.53 6.64
C ASP A 37 0.68 -0.11 7.07
N GLN A 38 0.51 0.89 6.19
CA GLN A 38 0.77 2.30 6.51
C GLN A 38 -0.14 2.79 7.67
N VAL A 39 -1.43 2.42 7.69
CA VAL A 39 -2.33 2.69 8.82
C VAL A 39 -1.87 2.01 10.11
N SER A 40 -1.42 0.76 10.04
CA SER A 40 -0.88 0.04 11.20
C SER A 40 0.35 0.75 11.80
N VAL A 41 1.25 1.26 10.96
CA VAL A 41 2.39 2.06 11.43
C VAL A 41 1.94 3.36 12.07
N LEU A 42 0.95 4.06 11.49
CA LEU A 42 0.43 5.29 12.09
C LEU A 42 -0.20 5.05 13.47
N ARG A 43 -0.91 3.93 13.65
CA ARG A 43 -1.41 3.51 14.98
C ARG A 43 -0.27 3.23 15.95
N TRP A 44 0.73 2.49 15.50
CA TRP A 44 1.91 2.20 16.31
C TRP A 44 2.62 3.50 16.74
N ILE A 45 2.78 4.48 15.85
CA ILE A 45 3.35 5.79 16.17
C ILE A 45 2.52 6.47 17.26
N ARG A 46 1.19 6.55 17.09
CA ARG A 46 0.31 7.15 18.11
C ARG A 46 0.45 6.51 19.49
N GLU A 47 0.62 5.19 19.54
CA GLU A 47 0.72 4.43 20.79
C GLU A 47 2.13 4.47 21.42
N ASN A 48 3.19 4.63 20.63
CA ASN A 48 4.56 4.35 21.09
C ASN A 48 5.53 5.52 20.98
N ILE A 49 5.27 6.53 20.13
CA ILE A 49 6.29 7.53 19.78
C ILE A 49 6.72 8.40 20.97
N GLN A 50 5.87 8.52 21.99
CA GLN A 50 6.19 9.26 23.22
C GLN A 50 7.41 8.67 23.94
N SER A 51 7.58 7.35 23.91
CA SER A 51 8.76 6.67 24.48
C SER A 51 10.07 7.00 23.74
N PHE A 52 9.98 7.53 22.52
CA PHE A 52 11.11 7.96 21.70
C PHE A 52 11.29 9.48 21.70
N GLY A 53 10.56 10.20 22.57
CA GLY A 53 10.61 11.66 22.67
C GLY A 53 9.82 12.40 21.58
N GLY A 54 8.98 11.70 20.82
CA GLY A 54 8.04 12.34 19.88
C GLY A 54 6.71 12.68 20.56
N ASP A 55 5.92 13.51 19.91
CA ASP A 55 4.56 13.85 20.35
C ASP A 55 3.54 13.21 19.39
N PRO A 56 2.66 12.30 19.87
CA PRO A 56 1.68 11.63 19.04
C PRO A 56 0.65 12.61 18.41
N GLU A 57 0.45 13.81 18.96
CA GLU A 57 -0.50 14.81 18.44
C GLU A 57 0.06 15.66 17.28
N THR A 58 1.37 15.61 17.03
CA THR A 58 2.04 16.43 16.00
C THR A 58 2.65 15.60 14.86
N VAL A 59 2.13 14.40 14.64
CA VAL A 59 2.57 13.48 13.57
C VAL A 59 2.32 14.07 12.18
N SER A 60 3.39 14.21 11.38
CA SER A 60 3.33 14.66 9.99
C SER A 60 3.77 13.54 9.04
N ILE A 61 2.93 13.19 8.06
CA ILE A 61 3.27 12.16 7.06
C ILE A 61 3.89 12.80 5.82
N VAL A 62 5.02 12.27 5.35
CA VAL A 62 5.75 12.83 4.19
C VAL A 62 6.03 11.73 3.18
N GLY A 63 5.77 11.99 1.90
CA GLY A 63 5.96 11.01 0.85
C GLY A 63 6.37 11.62 -0.49
N TYR A 64 7.13 10.85 -1.26
CA TYR A 64 7.50 11.17 -2.65
C TYR A 64 6.91 10.13 -3.62
N SER A 65 6.51 10.55 -4.81
CA SER A 65 5.95 9.68 -5.85
C SER A 65 4.77 8.85 -5.32
N ALA A 66 4.84 7.52 -5.33
CA ALA A 66 3.81 6.66 -4.75
C ALA A 66 3.57 6.91 -3.26
N GLY A 67 4.61 7.28 -2.50
CA GLY A 67 4.44 7.71 -1.11
C GLY A 67 3.63 9.01 -1.00
N SER A 68 3.76 9.92 -1.96
CA SER A 68 2.96 11.16 -2.02
C SER A 68 1.49 10.85 -2.36
N ALA A 69 1.24 9.91 -3.26
CA ALA A 69 -0.10 9.39 -3.52
C ALA A 69 -0.70 8.74 -2.26
N SER A 70 0.08 7.93 -1.54
CA SER A 70 -0.31 7.38 -0.23
C SER A 70 -0.67 8.47 0.78
N VAL A 71 0.13 9.55 0.92
CA VAL A 71 -0.21 10.69 1.78
C VAL A 71 -1.57 11.27 1.43
N HIS A 72 -1.84 11.51 0.15
CA HIS A 72 -3.14 12.02 -0.30
C HIS A 72 -4.27 11.02 -0.02
N LEU A 73 -4.07 9.72 -0.23
CA LEU A 73 -5.05 8.68 0.12
C LEU A 73 -5.34 8.61 1.62
N HIS A 74 -4.34 8.82 2.48
CA HIS A 74 -4.54 8.88 3.93
C HIS A 74 -5.39 10.09 4.36
N TYR A 75 -5.25 11.24 3.69
CA TYR A 75 -6.15 12.39 3.90
C TYR A 75 -7.61 12.08 3.56
N LEU A 76 -7.86 11.19 2.59
CA LEU A 76 -9.19 10.81 2.14
C LEU A 76 -9.79 9.63 2.94
N SER A 77 -8.96 8.87 3.65
CA SER A 77 -9.37 7.63 4.29
C SER A 77 -9.83 7.84 5.73
N THR A 78 -11.05 7.39 6.04
CA THR A 78 -11.57 7.36 7.43
C THR A 78 -10.74 6.48 8.36
N LEU A 79 -10.01 5.49 7.83
CA LEU A 79 -9.14 4.62 8.63
C LEU A 79 -7.92 5.33 9.21
N SER A 80 -7.56 6.49 8.63
CA SER A 80 -6.40 7.28 9.05
C SER A 80 -6.80 8.50 9.89
N ASN A 81 -8.10 8.70 10.11
CA ASN A 81 -8.62 9.86 10.84
C ASN A 81 -8.07 9.90 12.27
N GLY A 82 -7.53 11.05 12.67
CA GLY A 82 -6.92 11.26 13.98
C GLY A 82 -5.57 10.60 14.20
N LEU A 83 -4.95 9.98 13.17
CA LEU A 83 -3.64 9.34 13.30
C LEU A 83 -2.46 10.25 12.91
N PHE A 84 -2.73 11.36 12.22
CA PHE A 84 -1.74 12.37 11.84
C PHE A 84 -2.39 13.75 11.79
N SER A 85 -1.60 14.81 11.94
CA SER A 85 -2.07 16.20 11.97
C SER A 85 -1.75 16.98 10.70
N SER A 86 -0.72 16.58 9.95
CA SER A 86 -0.39 17.19 8.66
C SER A 86 0.25 16.20 7.68
N GLY A 87 0.24 16.51 6.39
CA GLY A 87 0.87 15.69 5.37
C GLY A 87 1.48 16.50 4.25
N ILE A 88 2.64 16.05 3.75
CA ILE A 88 3.39 16.69 2.69
C ILE A 88 3.62 15.67 1.57
N GLY A 89 3.09 15.99 0.39
CA GLY A 89 3.25 15.19 -0.81
C GLY A 89 4.20 15.84 -1.82
N HIS A 90 5.17 15.08 -2.32
CA HIS A 90 6.05 15.48 -3.42
C HIS A 90 5.84 14.61 -4.66
N SER A 91 5.47 15.23 -5.79
CA SER A 91 5.41 14.57 -7.11
C SER A 91 4.50 13.33 -7.19
N GLY A 92 3.36 13.34 -6.50
CA GLY A 92 2.31 12.31 -6.61
C GLY A 92 1.05 12.69 -5.85
N SER A 93 -0.11 12.21 -6.27
CA SER A 93 -1.41 12.52 -5.69
C SER A 93 -2.39 11.38 -5.98
N ALA A 94 -3.45 11.25 -5.19
CA ALA A 94 -4.50 10.25 -5.42
C ALA A 94 -5.17 10.36 -6.81
N LEU A 95 -5.03 11.51 -7.48
CA LEU A 95 -5.63 11.78 -8.80
C LEU A 95 -4.72 11.37 -9.97
N ASN A 96 -3.49 10.93 -9.70
CA ASN A 96 -2.62 10.46 -10.76
C ASN A 96 -3.18 9.16 -11.37
N PRO A 97 -3.12 8.98 -12.70
CA PRO A 97 -3.75 7.85 -13.41
C PRO A 97 -3.16 6.49 -13.03
N TRP A 98 -1.98 6.48 -12.43
CA TRP A 98 -1.30 5.26 -11.98
C TRP A 98 -1.64 4.88 -10.52
N VAL A 99 -2.45 5.64 -9.78
CA VAL A 99 -2.71 5.33 -8.36
C VAL A 99 -3.87 4.37 -8.18
N MET A 100 -4.96 4.56 -8.91
CA MET A 100 -6.15 3.70 -8.81
C MET A 100 -6.02 2.54 -9.80
N THR A 101 -5.87 1.33 -9.28
CA THR A 101 -5.71 0.14 -10.11
C THR A 101 -7.04 -0.25 -10.75
N GLU A 102 -7.12 -0.06 -12.07
CA GLU A 102 -8.24 -0.54 -12.87
C GLU A 102 -8.15 -2.05 -13.11
N ARG A 103 -9.32 -2.70 -13.27
CA ARG A 103 -9.46 -4.12 -13.65
C ARG A 103 -8.65 -5.04 -12.72
N SER A 104 -8.78 -4.84 -11.42
CA SER A 104 -7.99 -5.56 -10.42
C SER A 104 -8.28 -7.07 -10.43
N LEU A 105 -9.55 -7.45 -10.57
CA LEU A 105 -9.95 -8.85 -10.69
C LEU A 105 -9.30 -9.55 -11.89
N GLU A 106 -9.23 -8.89 -13.05
CA GLU A 106 -8.58 -9.43 -14.26
C GLU A 106 -7.09 -9.68 -14.00
N LYS A 107 -6.41 -8.72 -13.34
CA LYS A 107 -5.00 -8.86 -12.97
C LYS A 107 -4.79 -10.01 -11.98
N ALA A 108 -5.66 -10.14 -10.98
CA ALA A 108 -5.59 -11.25 -10.01
C ALA A 108 -5.78 -12.62 -10.67
N ILE A 109 -6.75 -12.74 -11.58
CA ILE A 109 -6.97 -13.94 -12.38
C ILE A 109 -5.74 -14.26 -13.24
N ARG A 110 -5.11 -13.24 -13.85
CA ARG A 110 -3.93 -13.43 -14.68
C ARG A 110 -2.72 -13.93 -13.89
N ILE A 111 -2.45 -13.37 -12.71
CA ILE A 111 -1.42 -13.90 -11.79
C ILE A 111 -1.74 -15.37 -11.44
N GLY A 112 -2.99 -15.64 -11.06
CA GLY A 112 -3.44 -16.98 -10.74
C GLY A 112 -3.21 -17.97 -11.88
N ALA A 113 -3.58 -17.59 -13.11
CA ALA A 113 -3.41 -18.43 -14.28
C ALA A 113 -1.94 -18.79 -14.56
N VAL A 114 -1.02 -17.83 -14.46
CA VAL A 114 0.41 -18.09 -14.68
C VAL A 114 0.99 -19.02 -13.61
N LEU A 115 0.51 -18.92 -12.38
CA LEU A 115 0.93 -19.76 -11.25
C LEU A 115 0.17 -21.09 -11.14
N GLY A 116 -0.68 -21.42 -12.13
CA GLY A 116 -1.47 -22.66 -12.13
C GLY A 116 -2.57 -22.72 -11.07
N CYS A 117 -3.02 -21.57 -10.54
CA CYS A 117 -4.10 -21.48 -9.57
C CYS A 117 -5.49 -21.49 -10.22
N PRO A 118 -6.52 -21.99 -9.50
CA PRO A 118 -7.91 -21.91 -9.98
C PRO A 118 -8.37 -20.46 -10.13
N THR A 119 -8.96 -20.12 -11.27
CA THR A 119 -9.37 -18.74 -11.60
C THR A 119 -10.88 -18.49 -11.61
N ARG A 120 -11.70 -19.54 -11.51
CA ARG A 120 -13.17 -19.42 -11.59
C ARG A 120 -13.85 -18.99 -10.29
N LYS A 121 -13.21 -19.23 -9.14
CA LYS A 121 -13.73 -18.89 -7.80
C LYS A 121 -12.65 -18.13 -7.05
N THR A 122 -12.96 -16.94 -6.58
CA THR A 122 -12.01 -16.04 -5.89
C THR A 122 -11.46 -16.67 -4.62
N GLN A 123 -12.27 -17.40 -3.83
CA GLN A 123 -11.78 -18.12 -2.66
C GLN A 123 -10.75 -19.21 -3.02
N ALA A 124 -11.01 -20.00 -4.05
CA ALA A 124 -10.07 -21.03 -4.50
C ALA A 124 -8.77 -20.43 -5.06
N LEU A 125 -8.87 -19.26 -5.70
CA LEU A 125 -7.71 -18.48 -6.13
C LEU A 125 -6.87 -18.07 -4.92
N LEU A 126 -7.48 -17.45 -3.90
CA LEU A 126 -6.79 -17.04 -2.68
C LEU A 126 -6.10 -18.22 -1.97
N ASP A 127 -6.81 -19.33 -1.80
CA ASP A 127 -6.30 -20.53 -1.11
C ASP A 127 -5.09 -21.13 -1.83
N CYS A 128 -5.07 -21.04 -3.16
CA CYS A 128 -3.92 -21.45 -3.96
C CYS A 128 -2.76 -20.45 -3.86
N LEU A 129 -3.02 -19.15 -4.06
CA LEU A 129 -2.00 -18.11 -4.01
C LEU A 129 -1.27 -18.07 -2.66
N ARG A 130 -1.98 -18.30 -1.54
CA ARG A 130 -1.36 -18.40 -0.20
C ARG A 130 -0.37 -19.56 -0.03
N LYS A 131 -0.41 -20.56 -0.91
CA LYS A 131 0.51 -21.70 -0.91
C LYS A 131 1.69 -21.50 -1.86
N GLN A 132 1.64 -20.48 -2.72
CA GLN A 132 2.74 -20.16 -3.63
C GLN A 132 3.85 -19.44 -2.87
N PRO A 133 5.12 -19.63 -3.25
CA PRO A 133 6.21 -18.77 -2.79
C PRO A 133 5.92 -17.31 -3.14
N ALA A 134 6.12 -16.41 -2.17
CA ALA A 134 5.87 -14.98 -2.36
C ALA A 134 6.67 -14.39 -3.55
N GLU A 135 7.89 -14.89 -3.76
CA GLU A 135 8.74 -14.50 -4.87
C GLU A 135 8.10 -14.83 -6.23
N ASP A 136 7.46 -15.99 -6.37
CA ASP A 136 6.82 -16.39 -7.63
C ASP A 136 5.63 -15.50 -7.96
N ILE A 137 4.91 -15.02 -6.94
CA ILE A 137 3.84 -14.02 -7.09
C ILE A 137 4.42 -12.67 -7.55
N VAL A 138 5.48 -12.19 -6.89
CA VAL A 138 6.11 -10.90 -7.20
C VAL A 138 6.72 -10.90 -8.61
N ARG A 139 7.29 -12.02 -9.07
CA ARG A 139 7.82 -12.15 -10.43
C ARG A 139 6.75 -11.95 -11.52
N GLN A 140 5.46 -12.08 -11.20
CA GLN A 140 4.37 -11.84 -12.15
C GLN A 140 4.12 -10.36 -12.44
N VAL A 141 4.74 -9.41 -11.72
CA VAL A 141 4.54 -7.98 -11.99
C VAL A 141 4.91 -7.61 -13.43
N ALA A 142 5.91 -8.27 -14.02
CA ALA A 142 6.31 -8.05 -15.41
C ALA A 142 5.16 -8.25 -16.41
N VAL A 143 4.12 -9.01 -16.05
CA VAL A 143 2.93 -9.26 -16.86
C VAL A 143 2.06 -8.00 -17.03
N PHE A 144 2.22 -7.02 -16.14
CA PHE A 144 1.41 -5.79 -16.10
C PHE A 144 2.20 -4.52 -16.40
N GLN A 145 3.49 -4.64 -16.70
CA GLN A 145 4.36 -3.49 -16.96
C GLN A 145 4.46 -3.19 -18.45
N ASP A 146 3.56 -2.35 -18.95
CA ASP A 146 3.70 -1.77 -20.30
C ASP A 146 4.71 -0.59 -20.29
N PHE A 147 4.76 0.20 -19.20
CA PHE A 147 5.74 1.27 -19.01
C PHE A 147 5.95 1.58 -17.52
N LEU A 148 7.18 1.35 -17.01
CA LEU A 148 7.65 1.56 -15.63
C LEU A 148 6.91 0.75 -14.53
N TYR A 149 7.61 0.45 -13.42
CA TYR A 149 7.04 -0.25 -12.26
C TYR A 149 6.07 0.64 -11.49
N ASN A 150 4.84 0.18 -11.27
CA ASN A 150 3.85 0.84 -10.43
C ASN A 150 3.67 0.06 -9.11
N PRO A 151 3.96 0.66 -7.94
CA PRO A 151 3.87 -0.05 -6.67
C PRO A 151 2.44 -0.39 -6.24
N PHE A 152 1.42 0.24 -6.82
CA PHE A 152 0.00 -0.02 -6.56
C PHE A 152 -0.59 -1.17 -7.39
N SER A 153 0.20 -1.79 -8.29
CA SER A 153 -0.23 -2.87 -9.19
C SER A 153 0.55 -4.16 -8.99
#